data_AF-A0A959FT57-F1
#
_entry.id   AF-A0A959FT57-F1
#
_cell.length_a   1.000
_cell.length_b   1.000
_cell.length_c   1.000
_cell.angle_alpha   90.00
_cell.angle_beta   90.00
_cell.angle_gamma   90.00
#
_symmetry.space_group_name_H-M   'P 1'
#
loop_
_entity.id
_entity.type
_entity.pdbx_description
1 polymer ?
#
loop_
_entity_poly.entity_id
_entity_poly.type
_entity_poly.pdbx_seq_one_letter_code
_entity_poly.pdbx_strand_id
1 'polypeptide(L)' 'MSDKRHIVHFDLDCFFVACEVLRDSALQHRPVLIGGQAGRGVVASCSYEARAFGV' A
#
# COMPACT_ATOMS: atom_id res chain seq x y z
N MET A 1 27.37 31.94 3.27
CA MET A 1 26.60 31.07 4.19
C MET A 1 25.79 30.13 3.31
N SER A 2 26.03 28.82 3.39
CA SER A 2 25.22 27.86 2.62
C SER A 2 23.81 27.85 3.22
N ASP A 3 22.81 28.16 2.41
CA ASP A 3 21.40 28.11 2.79
C ASP A 3 21.05 26.70 3.25
N LYS A 4 20.50 26.56 4.46
CA LYS A 4 20.13 25.24 5.01
C LYS A 4 18.87 24.74 4.31
N ARG A 5 19.03 23.76 3.41
CA ARG A 5 17.92 23.06 2.78
C ARG A 5 17.28 22.08 3.76
N HIS A 6 15.96 22.15 3.88
CA HIS A 6 15.15 21.15 4.57
C HIS A 6 14.50 20.25 3.52
N ILE A 7 14.69 18.94 3.64
CA ILE A 7 14.12 17.95 2.72
C ILE A 7 13.25 17.01 3.54
N VAL A 8 12.02 16.78 3.08
CA VAL A 8 11.09 15.81 3.66
C VAL A 8 10.66 14.84 2.57
N HIS A 9 10.68 13.55 2.91
CA HIS A 9 10.22 12.48 2.04
C HIS A 9 8.90 11.95 2.60
N PHE A 10 7.91 11.78 1.74
CA PHE A 10 6.63 11.18 2.08
C PHE A 10 6.39 9.98 1.17
N ASP A 11 6.02 8.87 1.79
CA ASP A 11 5.57 7.67 1.11
C ASP A 11 4.21 7.27 1.70
N LEU A 12 3.35 6.68 0.88
CA LEU A 12 1.99 6.33 1.29
C LEU A 12 1.92 4.86 1.69
N ASP A 13 1.44 4.63 2.91
CA ASP A 13 1.21 3.29 3.44
C ASP A 13 0.27 2.49 2.55
N CYS A 14 0.76 1.39 2.00
CA CYS A 14 -0.03 0.43 1.22
C CYS A 14 -0.90 1.11 0.14
N PHE A 15 -0.35 2.07 -0.60
CA PHE A 15 -1.11 3.06 -1.39
C PHE A 15 -2.34 2.51 -2.14
N PHE A 16 -2.19 1.48 -2.97
CA PHE A 16 -3.33 0.95 -3.73
C PHE A 16 -4.38 0.25 -2.85
N VAL A 17 -3.95 -0.41 -1.77
CA VAL A 17 -4.89 -0.95 -0.78
C VAL A 17 -5.61 0.19 -0.08
N ALA A 18 -4.91 1.25 0.32
CA ALA A 18 -5.53 2.41 0.98
C ALA A 18 -6.59 3.08 0.08
N CYS A 19 -6.33 3.17 -1.23
CA CYS A 19 -7.31 3.63 -2.21
C CYS A 19 -8.55 2.73 -2.26
N GLU A 20 -8.40 1.41 -2.28
CA GLU A 20 -9.54 0.49 -2.31
C GLU A 20 -10.30 0.46 -0.98
N VAL A 21 -9.62 0.57 0.16
CA VAL A 21 -10.25 0.71 1.48
C VAL A 21 -11.07 2.00 1.60
N LEU A 22 -10.61 3.09 0.97
CA LEU A 22 -11.38 4.34 0.88
C LEU A 22 -12.64 4.17 0.04
N ARG A 23 -12.59 3.35 -1.01
CA ARG A 23 -13.72 3.09 -1.91
C ARG A 23 -14.72 2.09 -1.32
N ASP A 24 -14.23 1.11 -0.56
CA ASP A 24 -15.01 0.08 0.09
C ASP A 24 -14.54 -0.12 1.54
N SER A 25 -15.33 0.39 2.49
CA SER A 25 -15.04 0.29 3.91
C SER A 25 -15.08 -1.15 4.44
N ALA A 26 -15.68 -2.10 3.72
CA ALA A 26 -15.66 -3.51 4.11
C ALA A 26 -14.24 -4.12 4.06
N LEU A 27 -13.29 -3.47 3.36
CA LEU A 27 -11.90 -3.87 3.30
C LEU A 27 -11.07 -3.43 4.51
N GLN A 28 -11.62 -2.58 5.40
CA GLN A 28 -10.93 -2.17 6.62
C GLN A 28 -10.63 -3.36 7.53
N HIS A 29 -9.42 -3.43 8.07
CA HIS A 29 -8.97 -4.50 8.98
C HIS A 29 -8.99 -5.91 8.36
N ARG A 30 -8.97 -6.00 7.02
CA ARG A 30 -8.95 -7.26 6.28
C ARG A 30 -7.58 -7.46 5.63
N PRO A 31 -7.09 -8.71 5.51
CA PRO A 31 -5.94 -9.00 4.65
C PRO A 31 -6.33 -8.82 3.18
N VAL A 32 -5.78 -7.78 2.56
CA VAL A 32 -6.03 -7.38 1.16
C VAL A 32 -4.72 -7.35 0.35
N LEU A 33 -4.80 -7.87 -0.88
CA LEU A 33 -3.77 -7.78 -1.91
C LEU A 33 -4.35 -7.12 -3.15
N ILE A 34 -3.59 -6.22 -3.77
CA ILE A 34 -3.89 -5.64 -5.08
C ILE A 34 -2.82 -6.11 -6.05
N GLY A 35 -3.22 -6.67 -7.21
CA GLY A 35 -2.30 -7.20 -8.21
C GLY A 35 -2.97 -7.43 -9.56
N GLY A 36 -2.17 -7.78 -10.57
CA GLY A 36 -2.66 -8.02 -11.94
C GLY A 36 -3.39 -9.36 -12.09
N GLN A 37 -4.37 -9.42 -13.00
CA GLN A 37 -5.20 -10.61 -13.26
C GLN A 37 -4.56 -11.65 -14.20
N ALA A 38 -3.32 -11.47 -14.62
CA ALA A 38 -2.63 -12.41 -15.50
C ALA A 38 -2.28 -13.73 -14.78
N GLY A 39 -2.02 -14.80 -15.54
CA GLY A 39 -1.78 -16.14 -14.96
C GLY A 39 -0.64 -16.21 -13.93
N ARG A 40 0.40 -15.38 -14.06
CA ARG A 40 1.44 -15.16 -13.04
C ARG A 40 1.44 -13.70 -12.59
N GLY A 41 0.28 -13.24 -12.10
CA GLY A 41 0.09 -11.89 -11.61
C GLY A 41 1.03 -11.55 -10.44
N VAL A 42 1.57 -10.34 -10.46
CA VAL A 42 2.42 -9.80 -9.39
C VAL A 42 1.58 -8.96 -8.44
N VAL A 43 1.83 -9.08 -7.14
CA VAL A 43 1.24 -8.22 -6.11
C VAL A 43 1.87 -6.83 -6.22
N ALA A 44 1.05 -5.82 -6.46
CA ALA A 44 1.46 -4.42 -6.54
C ALA A 44 1.36 -3.70 -5.19
N SER A 45 0.46 -4.14 -4.29
CA SER A 45 0.33 -3.60 -2.94
C SER A 45 -0.34 -4.61 -2.00
N CYS A 46 0.02 -4.59 -0.72
CA CYS A 46 -0.56 -5.45 0.30
C CYS A 46 -0.83 -4.67 1.59
N SER A 47 -1.97 -4.96 2.24
CA SER A 47 -2.34 -4.46 3.57
C SER A 47 -1.36 -4.94 4.65
N TYR A 48 -1.26 -4.23 5.76
CA TYR A 48 -0.46 -4.67 6.91
C TYR A 48 -0.99 -6.02 7.47
N GLU A 49 -2.30 -6.23 7.45
CA GLU A 49 -2.97 -7.46 7.83
C GLU A 49 -2.53 -8.64 6.93
N ALA A 50 -2.33 -8.40 5.63
CA ALA A 50 -1.82 -9.42 4.71
C ALA A 50 -0.33 -9.73 4.95
N ARG A 51 0.49 -8.75 5.32
CA ARG A 51 1.93 -8.95 5.61
C ARG A 51 2.17 -9.89 6.78
N ALA A 52 1.23 -9.99 7.73
CA ALA A 52 1.30 -10.95 8.83
C ALA A 52 1.35 -12.42 8.36
N PHE A 53 0.92 -12.71 7.13
CA PHE A 53 0.98 -14.04 6.52
C PHE A 53 2.28 -14.29 5.73
N GLY A 54 3.22 -13.33 5.71
CA GLY A 54 4.47 -13.45 4.95
C GLY A 54 4.31 -13.31 3.44
N VAL A 55 3.21 -12.68 3.00
CA VAL A 55 2.99 -12.29 1.60
C VAL A 55 4.03 -11.26 1.15
#